data_AF-A0A7J4I6D3-F1
#
_entry.id   AF-A0A7J4I6D3-F1
#
_cell.length_a   1.000
_cell.length_b   1.000
_cell.length_c   1.000
_cell.angle_alpha   90.00
_cell.angle_beta   90.00
_cell.angle_gamma   90.00
#
_symmetry.space_group_name_H-M   'P 1'
#
loop_
_entity.id
_entity.type
_entity.pdbx_description
1 polymer ?
#
loop_
_entity_poly.entity_id
_entity_poly.type
_entity_poly.pdbx_seq_one_letter_code
_entity_poly.pdbx_strand_id
1 'polypeptide(L)'
;MLEQGEVIERTVRKAEEDGTTTFLRPMPGAARMYPETDVAFVYPILTDVTHIELLEEKAEKLQKLGLGKDLANAVTKMGKADKVVELVQRYKNVKASFIAETFVSTPTTIKRKEKIDVEPTDAQFEEIIAAL
;
A
#
# COMPACT_ATOMS: atom_id res chain seq x y z
N MET A 1 -1.81 35.67 7.81
CA MET A 1 -0.90 35.39 8.96
C MET A 1 0.55 35.65 8.63
N LEU A 2 1.24 34.87 7.77
CA LEU A 2 2.64 35.18 7.39
C LEU A 2 2.75 36.53 6.64
N GLU A 3 1.85 36.81 5.71
CA GLU A 3 1.80 38.09 4.98
C GLU A 3 1.34 39.28 5.84
N GLN A 4 0.74 39.00 7.00
CA GLN A 4 0.25 40.01 7.94
C GLN A 4 1.24 40.29 9.09
N GLY A 5 2.41 39.63 9.07
CA GLY A 5 3.44 39.79 10.11
C GLY A 5 3.08 39.16 11.47
N GLU A 6 2.02 38.35 11.54
CA GLU A 6 1.60 37.69 12.78
C GLU A 6 2.45 36.45 13.06
N VAL A 7 2.91 36.34 14.32
CA VAL A 7 3.65 35.17 14.81
C VAL A 7 2.68 34.00 14.95
N ILE A 8 2.96 32.91 14.25
CA ILE A 8 2.15 31.68 14.32
C ILE A 8 2.46 30.96 15.64
N GLU A 9 1.43 30.79 16.46
CA GLU A 9 1.54 30.03 17.71
C GLU A 9 1.70 28.53 17.46
N ARG A 10 2.61 27.91 18.23
CA ARG A 10 2.83 26.46 18.19
C ARG A 10 1.71 25.74 18.92
N THR A 11 0.86 25.07 18.16
CA THR A 11 -0.35 24.41 18.67
C THR A 11 -0.55 23.05 18.03
N VAL A 12 -1.23 22.15 18.74
CA VAL A 12 -1.72 20.89 18.17
C VAL A 12 -3.06 21.18 17.52
N ARG A 13 -3.22 20.80 16.26
CA ARG A 13 -4.44 21.04 15.47
C ARG A 13 -5.01 19.72 14.95
N LYS A 14 -6.32 19.65 14.84
CA LYS A 14 -7.06 18.54 14.22
C LYS A 14 -7.37 18.88 12.77
N ALA A 15 -7.29 17.91 11.86
CA ALA A 15 -7.80 18.04 10.50
C ALA A 15 -9.31 17.74 10.49
N GLU A 16 -10.10 18.62 9.86
CA GLU A 16 -11.53 18.45 9.68
C GLU A 16 -11.86 17.93 8.26
N GLU A 17 -13.07 17.39 8.09
CA GLU A 17 -13.52 16.79 6.82
C GLU A 17 -13.61 17.81 5.66
N ASP A 18 -13.81 19.08 5.99
CA ASP A 18 -13.85 20.20 5.03
C ASP A 18 -12.46 20.69 4.59
N GLY A 19 -11.39 20.01 5.05
CA GLY A 19 -10.01 20.36 4.76
C GLY A 19 -9.47 21.52 5.59
N THR A 20 -10.25 22.05 6.54
CA THR A 20 -9.77 23.03 7.51
C THR A 20 -9.09 22.35 8.69
N THR A 21 -8.50 23.15 9.60
CA THR A 21 -7.93 22.62 10.84
C THR A 21 -8.42 23.41 12.04
N THR A 22 -8.72 22.72 13.13
CA THR A 22 -9.19 23.33 14.38
C THR A 22 -8.12 23.22 15.46
N PHE A 23 -8.02 24.23 16.31
CA PHE A 23 -7.13 24.20 17.47
C PHE A 23 -7.61 23.17 18.49
N LEU A 24 -6.69 22.35 19.00
CA LEU A 24 -6.98 21.41 20.09
C LEU A 24 -6.40 21.88 21.41
N ARG A 25 -5.08 22.10 21.44
CA ARG A 25 -4.34 22.46 22.66
C ARG A 25 -3.02 23.13 22.29
N PRO A 26 -2.40 23.88 23.23
CA PRO A 26 -1.05 24.36 23.05
C PRO A 26 -0.08 23.19 22.81
N MET A 27 1.03 23.45 22.10
CA MET A 27 2.05 22.43 21.90
C MET A 27 2.55 21.92 23.26
N PRO A 28 2.58 20.59 23.49
CA PRO A 28 3.13 20.05 24.72
C PRO A 28 4.61 20.45 24.85
N GLY A 29 5.04 20.72 26.08
CA GLY A 29 6.45 20.97 26.37
C GLY A 29 7.32 19.74 26.11
N ALA A 30 8.64 19.90 26.25
CA ALA A 30 9.58 18.80 26.07
C ALA A 30 9.24 17.62 27.00
N ALA A 31 9.16 16.42 26.42
CA ALA A 31 8.95 15.19 27.19
C ALA A 31 10.20 14.90 28.04
N ARG A 32 10.00 14.61 29.33
CA ARG A 32 11.06 14.09 30.20
C ARG A 32 11.18 12.58 29.94
N MET A 33 12.33 12.14 29.45
CA MET A 33 12.61 10.74 29.15
C MET A 33 13.74 10.25 30.05
N TYR A 34 13.59 9.06 30.63
CA TYR A 34 14.65 8.31 31.31
C TYR A 34 14.75 6.92 30.67
N PRO A 35 15.92 6.27 30.69
CA PRO A 35 16.03 4.88 30.24
C PRO A 35 15.10 3.97 31.05
N GLU A 36 14.38 3.08 30.36
CA GLU A 36 13.58 2.05 30.99
C GLU A 36 14.50 1.04 31.69
N THR A 37 14.46 0.98 33.03
CA THR A 37 15.42 0.19 33.82
C THR A 37 15.08 -1.29 33.86
N ASP A 38 13.82 -1.64 33.62
CA ASP A 38 13.34 -3.03 33.67
C ASP A 38 13.69 -3.82 32.39
N VAL A 39 14.23 -3.14 31.37
CA VAL A 39 14.59 -3.73 30.08
C VAL A 39 16.10 -3.69 29.88
N ALA A 40 16.70 -4.84 29.59
CA ALA A 40 18.12 -4.93 29.26
C ALA A 40 18.45 -4.22 27.94
N PHE A 41 19.70 -3.76 27.80
CA PHE A 41 20.16 -3.15 26.55
C PHE A 41 20.10 -4.12 25.36
N VAL A 42 19.62 -3.62 24.23
CA VAL A 42 19.57 -4.37 22.97
C VAL A 42 20.82 -4.07 22.15
N TYR A 43 21.58 -5.12 21.81
CA TYR A 43 22.68 -5.07 20.85
C TYR A 43 22.21 -5.72 19.54
N PRO A 44 21.77 -4.94 18.54
CA PRO A 44 21.21 -5.50 17.32
C PRO A 44 22.28 -6.23 16.51
N ILE A 45 22.04 -7.50 16.21
CA ILE A 45 22.82 -8.29 15.26
C ILE A 45 22.11 -8.19 13.91
N LEU A 46 22.77 -7.57 12.92
CA LEU A 46 22.17 -7.28 11.62
C LEU A 46 22.46 -8.34 10.55
N THR A 47 23.15 -9.42 10.90
CA THR A 47 23.63 -10.42 9.93
C THR A 47 22.51 -11.21 9.25
N ASP A 48 21.35 -11.35 9.92
CA ASP A 48 20.25 -12.18 9.44
C ASP A 48 19.06 -11.37 8.88
N VAL A 49 19.26 -10.07 8.65
CA VAL A 49 18.20 -9.21 8.09
C VAL A 49 18.16 -9.40 6.58
N THR A 50 17.14 -10.12 6.10
CA THR A 50 16.92 -10.31 4.67
C THR A 50 16.38 -9.03 4.03
N HIS A 51 17.00 -8.60 2.93
CA HIS A 51 16.48 -7.49 2.14
C HIS A 51 15.15 -7.88 1.49
N ILE A 52 14.13 -7.04 1.68
CA ILE A 52 12.80 -7.21 1.08
C ILE A 52 12.69 -6.20 -0.05
N GLU A 53 12.20 -6.65 -1.19
CA GLU A 53 12.02 -5.82 -2.38
C GLU A 53 10.97 -4.72 -2.15
N LEU A 54 11.28 -3.52 -2.65
CA LEU A 54 10.38 -2.37 -2.53
C LEU A 54 9.16 -2.51 -3.45
N LEU A 55 8.09 -1.77 -3.14
CA LEU A 55 6.91 -1.71 -3.99
C LEU A 55 7.27 -1.16 -5.39
N GLU A 56 8.18 -0.20 -5.49
CA GLU A 56 8.65 0.32 -6.77
C GLU A 56 9.34 -0.77 -7.61
N GLU A 57 10.22 -1.55 -6.99
CA GLU A 57 10.95 -2.64 -7.65
C GLU A 57 10.01 -3.74 -8.16
N LYS A 58 9.00 -4.09 -7.35
CA LYS A 58 7.94 -5.03 -7.75
C LYS A 58 7.13 -4.51 -8.94
N ALA A 59 6.78 -3.21 -8.93
CA ALA A 59 6.07 -2.59 -10.04
C ALA A 59 6.93 -2.54 -11.32
N GLU A 60 8.23 -2.31 -11.22
CA GLU A 60 9.16 -2.36 -12.36
C GLU A 60 9.25 -3.77 -12.97
N LYS A 61 9.30 -4.81 -12.14
CA LYS A 61 9.29 -6.21 -12.62
C LYS A 61 8.03 -6.51 -13.42
N LEU A 62 6.87 -6.08 -12.93
CA LEU A 62 5.60 -6.24 -13.65
C LEU A 62 5.59 -5.46 -14.97
N GLN A 63 6.17 -4.27 -15.02
CA GLN A 63 6.31 -3.52 -16.28
C GLN A 63 7.19 -4.26 -17.30
N LYS A 64 8.27 -4.90 -16.85
CA LYS A 64 9.12 -5.75 -17.72
C LYS A 64 8.37 -6.96 -18.27
N LEU A 65 7.31 -7.41 -17.61
CA LEU A 65 6.41 -8.47 -18.08
C LEU A 65 5.33 -7.97 -19.06
N GLY A 66 5.36 -6.69 -19.44
CA GLY A 66 4.45 -6.09 -20.42
C GLY A 66 3.20 -5.45 -19.83
N LEU A 67 3.13 -5.25 -18.51
CA LEU A 67 2.04 -4.48 -17.90
C LEU A 67 2.26 -2.97 -18.09
N GLY A 68 1.17 -2.24 -18.33
CA GLY A 68 1.20 -0.77 -18.27
C GLY A 68 1.53 -0.28 -16.85
N LYS A 69 2.18 0.89 -16.76
CA LYS A 69 2.65 1.49 -15.50
C LYS A 69 1.55 1.59 -14.44
N ASP A 70 0.35 2.03 -14.83
CA ASP A 70 -0.77 2.21 -13.90
C ASP A 70 -1.28 0.88 -13.35
N LEU A 71 -1.37 -0.15 -14.21
CA LEU A 71 -1.82 -1.48 -13.82
C LEU A 71 -0.79 -2.18 -12.92
N ALA A 72 0.50 -2.05 -13.24
CA ALA A 72 1.59 -2.56 -12.41
C ALA A 72 1.57 -1.93 -11.01
N ASN A 73 1.37 -0.62 -10.92
CA ASN A 73 1.25 0.10 -9.65
C ASN A 73 -0.01 -0.32 -8.87
N ALA A 74 -1.15 -0.49 -9.54
CA ALA A 74 -2.39 -0.91 -8.90
C ALA A 74 -2.28 -2.30 -8.28
N VAL A 75 -1.77 -3.28 -9.03
CA VAL A 75 -1.53 -4.65 -8.55
C VAL A 75 -0.54 -4.67 -7.37
N THR A 76 0.51 -3.86 -7.46
CA THR A 76 1.54 -3.80 -6.42
C THR A 76 1.00 -3.19 -5.13
N LYS A 77 0.21 -2.12 -5.22
CA LYS A 77 -0.46 -1.51 -4.06
C LYS A 77 -1.45 -2.46 -3.37
N MET A 78 -2.06 -3.37 -4.12
CA MET A 78 -2.93 -4.42 -3.56
C MET A 78 -2.15 -5.57 -2.90
N GLY A 79 -0.81 -5.60 -3.00
CA GLY A 79 0.00 -6.69 -2.44
C GLY A 79 -0.08 -8.00 -3.21
N LYS A 80 -0.56 -7.98 -4.47
CA LYS A 80 -0.74 -9.19 -5.30
C LYS A 80 0.31 -9.34 -6.41
N ALA A 81 1.38 -8.55 -6.38
CA ALA A 81 2.42 -8.54 -7.41
C ALA A 81 3.05 -9.93 -7.61
N ASP A 82 3.45 -10.61 -6.53
CA ASP A 82 4.15 -11.90 -6.60
C ASP A 82 3.26 -12.98 -7.23
N LYS A 83 1.95 -12.96 -6.94
CA LYS A 83 0.96 -13.87 -7.50
C LYS A 83 0.70 -13.63 -8.98
N VAL A 84 0.63 -12.37 -9.40
CA VAL A 84 0.50 -12.05 -10.83
C VAL A 84 1.74 -12.52 -11.59
N VAL A 85 2.95 -12.35 -11.05
CA VAL A 85 4.17 -12.88 -11.66
C VAL A 85 4.11 -14.40 -11.78
N GLU A 86 3.70 -15.11 -10.72
CA GLU A 86 3.53 -16.57 -10.73
C GLU A 86 2.55 -17.03 -11.82
N LEU A 87 1.40 -16.37 -11.93
CA LEU A 87 0.34 -16.74 -12.87
C LEU A 87 0.72 -16.46 -14.32
N VAL A 88 1.42 -15.36 -14.59
CA VAL A 88 1.95 -15.04 -15.93
C VAL A 88 2.97 -16.09 -16.38
N GLN A 89 3.78 -16.61 -15.45
CA GLN A 89 4.75 -17.66 -15.77
C GLN A 89 4.09 -19.02 -16.00
N ARG A 90 3.05 -19.34 -15.21
CA ARG A 90 2.29 -20.60 -15.32
C ARG A 90 1.42 -20.65 -16.58
N TYR A 91 0.72 -19.57 -16.89
CA TYR A 91 -0.24 -19.48 -18.00
C TYR A 91 0.27 -18.58 -19.12
N LYS A 92 1.19 -19.11 -19.95
CA LYS A 92 1.76 -18.39 -21.11
C LYS A 92 0.76 -18.12 -22.23
N ASN A 93 -0.40 -18.78 -22.22
CA ASN A 93 -1.49 -18.61 -23.16
C ASN A 93 -2.29 -17.32 -22.91
N VAL A 94 -2.26 -16.79 -21.69
CA VAL A 94 -3.03 -15.59 -21.30
C VAL A 94 -2.13 -14.36 -21.27
N LYS A 95 -2.62 -13.23 -21.78
CA LYS A 95 -1.88 -11.96 -21.73
C LYS A 95 -1.74 -11.49 -20.28
N ALA A 96 -0.53 -11.05 -19.91
CA ALA A 96 -0.23 -10.57 -18.56
C ALA A 96 -1.13 -9.40 -18.11
N SER A 97 -1.48 -8.51 -19.05
CA SER A 97 -2.42 -7.41 -18.79
C SER A 97 -3.81 -7.89 -18.40
N PHE A 98 -4.30 -8.99 -18.98
CA PHE A 98 -5.63 -9.54 -18.67
C PHE A 98 -5.66 -10.18 -17.28
N ILE A 99 -4.60 -10.90 -16.90
CA ILE A 99 -4.47 -11.47 -15.56
C ILE A 99 -4.51 -10.34 -14.54
N ALA A 100 -3.66 -9.32 -14.70
CA ALA A 100 -3.60 -8.19 -13.79
C ALA A 100 -4.90 -7.37 -13.74
N GLU A 101 -5.55 -7.17 -14.89
CA GLU A 101 -6.86 -6.55 -14.97
C GLU A 101 -7.92 -7.35 -14.20
N THR A 102 -7.88 -8.69 -14.29
CA THR A 102 -8.81 -9.55 -13.55
C THR A 102 -8.70 -9.30 -12.05
N PHE A 103 -7.49 -9.19 -11.49
CA PHE A 103 -7.31 -8.90 -10.06
C PHE A 103 -7.81 -7.51 -9.63
N VAL A 104 -7.60 -6.49 -10.46
CA VAL A 104 -7.86 -5.08 -10.08
C VAL A 104 -9.30 -4.65 -10.45
N SER A 105 -9.72 -4.92 -11.67
CA SER A 105 -10.94 -4.36 -12.26
C SER A 105 -12.18 -5.18 -11.94
N THR A 106 -12.09 -6.51 -11.87
CA THR A 106 -13.27 -7.37 -11.67
C THR A 106 -13.95 -7.19 -10.31
N PRO A 107 -13.26 -7.21 -9.14
CA PRO A 107 -13.93 -6.99 -7.87
C PRO A 107 -14.55 -5.58 -7.80
N THR A 108 -13.80 -4.57 -8.29
CA THR A 108 -14.26 -3.19 -8.36
C THR A 108 -15.51 -3.03 -9.23
N THR A 109 -15.56 -3.72 -10.37
CA THR A 109 -16.69 -3.67 -11.30
C THR A 109 -17.92 -4.37 -10.74
N ILE A 110 -17.75 -5.52 -10.08
CA ILE A 110 -18.84 -6.24 -9.41
C ILE A 110 -19.44 -5.38 -8.29
N LYS A 111 -18.58 -4.81 -7.43
CA LYS A 111 -19.02 -3.92 -6.35
C LYS A 111 -19.82 -2.72 -6.87
N ARG A 112 -19.40 -2.13 -8.00
CA ARG A 112 -20.11 -0.99 -8.59
C ARG A 112 -21.45 -1.38 -9.25
N LYS A 113 -21.52 -2.50 -9.94
CA LYS A 113 -22.73 -2.93 -10.67
C LYS A 113 -23.77 -3.57 -9.77
N GLU A 114 -23.35 -4.54 -8.99
CA GLU A 114 -24.25 -5.40 -8.20
C GLU A 114 -24.42 -4.91 -6.75
N LYS A 115 -23.61 -3.94 -6.31
CA LYS A 115 -23.54 -3.45 -4.91
C LYS A 115 -23.22 -4.55 -3.89
N ILE A 116 -22.62 -5.65 -4.35
CA ILE A 116 -22.15 -6.76 -3.51
C ILE A 116 -20.67 -6.55 -3.25
N ASP A 117 -20.27 -6.64 -1.98
CA ASP A 117 -18.84 -6.67 -1.64
C ASP A 117 -18.32 -8.09 -1.84
N VAL A 118 -17.34 -8.23 -2.73
CA VAL A 118 -16.74 -9.52 -3.06
C VAL A 118 -15.27 -9.42 -2.74
N GLU A 119 -14.80 -10.35 -1.91
CA GLU A 119 -13.38 -10.56 -1.61
C GLU A 119 -12.98 -11.94 -2.16
N PRO A 120 -12.66 -12.05 -3.46
CA PRO A 120 -12.27 -13.32 -4.04
C PRO A 120 -10.93 -13.76 -3.46
N THR A 121 -10.83 -15.04 -3.12
CA THR A 121 -9.58 -15.64 -2.64
C THR A 121 -8.65 -15.88 -3.82
N ASP A 122 -7.33 -15.90 -3.57
CA ASP A 122 -6.32 -16.16 -4.60
C ASP A 122 -6.60 -17.47 -5.37
N ALA A 123 -7.05 -18.52 -4.70
CA ALA A 123 -7.43 -19.78 -5.34
C ALA A 123 -8.57 -19.63 -6.37
N GLN A 124 -9.56 -18.79 -6.10
CA GLN A 124 -10.67 -18.55 -7.02
C GLN A 124 -10.20 -17.80 -8.28
N PHE A 125 -9.25 -16.87 -8.12
CA PHE A 125 -8.59 -16.25 -9.27
C PHE A 125 -7.80 -17.25 -10.09
N GLU A 126 -7.08 -18.18 -9.44
CA GLU A 126 -6.35 -19.23 -10.15
C GLU A 126 -7.29 -20.15 -10.94
N GLU A 127 -8.44 -20.54 -10.38
CA GLU A 127 -9.47 -21.34 -11.07
C GLU A 127 -10.04 -20.62 -12.29
N ILE A 128 -10.37 -19.33 -12.16
CA ILE A 128 -10.89 -18.51 -13.26
C ILE A 128 -9.87 -18.42 -14.39
N ILE A 129 -8.60 -18.24 -14.07
CA ILE A 129 -7.52 -18.14 -15.07
C ILE A 129 -7.22 -19.51 -15.69
N ALA A 130 -7.33 -20.60 -14.93
CA ALA A 130 -7.13 -21.96 -15.43
C ALA A 130 -8.21 -22.41 -16.42
N ALA A 131 -9.42 -21.86 -16.30
CA ALA A 131 -10.54 -22.16 -17.21
C ALA A 131 -10.45 -21.46 -18.58
N LEU A 132 -9.42 -20.64 -18.81
CA LEU A 132 -9.20 -19.82 -20.02
C LEU A 132 -8.03 -20.32 -20.88
#